data_AF-A0A969QXZ3-F1
#
_entry.id   AF-A0A969QXZ3-F1
#
_cell.length_a   1.000
_cell.length_b   1.000
_cell.length_c   1.000
_cell.angle_alpha   90.00
_cell.angle_beta   90.00
_cell.angle_gamma   90.00
#
_symmetry.space_group_name_H-M   'P 1'
#
loop_
_entity.id
_entity.type
_entity.pdbx_description
1 polymer ?
#
loop_
_entity_poly.entity_id
_entity_poly.type
_entity_poly.pdbx_seq_one_letter_code
_entity_poly.pdbx_strand_id
1 'polypeptide(L)'
;MLIDLPDAIKADLTKIGEDVSERLAIKASEVYVIRTVRPRYAHPNAPERGIQQMPMPKSVIEGGILHDSVIVDVAVSKFADHMPLSRQVERFARDGIDLSLSTLSANVLTVGEVWLKTLVDALWVVLRQRRSLHVDETVLPTLPEPGRAERQTKKTRLWTYLNDTGPPIILFHYTQTKAGQHVLDVLSDWQGPKQGPTDPCALYLHADAASNYEALYRAYSRIKPVNCWAHARRKFYAIAQESSTRIFAHEMVEQIDVLFAHERDWKALSDLARQEKRQTEALQQLEKIHAMLRQKTTGQAANSATAQAIHYLLKRWDNFTRYTERGELNLSNNAAERALRKAALGRKNFLFVGNERGGEAAAIYYSLIETAKANGIAPKQWLEKALRELPKRKGSSFNDVKDLLPIQGADLL
;
A
#
# COMPACT_ATOMS: atom_id res chain seq x y z
N MET A 1 -2.80 -29.02 -29.39
CA MET A 1 -2.22 -29.88 -30.45
C MET A 1 -2.27 -31.30 -29.93
N LEU A 2 -3.06 -32.17 -30.55
CA LEU A 2 -3.10 -33.59 -30.21
C LEU A 2 -2.10 -34.30 -31.15
N ILE A 3 -1.11 -34.97 -30.58
CA ILE A 3 -0.21 -35.83 -31.34
C ILE A 3 -0.73 -37.26 -31.11
N ASP A 4 -1.28 -37.87 -32.14
CA ASP A 4 -1.88 -39.21 -32.07
C ASP A 4 -1.31 -40.11 -33.18
N LEU A 5 -1.46 -41.42 -33.00
CA LEU A 5 -1.11 -42.40 -34.02
C LEU A 5 -2.07 -42.28 -35.23
N PRO A 6 -1.58 -42.45 -36.47
CA PRO A 6 -2.43 -42.55 -37.66
C PRO A 6 -3.48 -43.66 -37.55
N ASP A 7 -4.68 -43.45 -38.13
CA ASP A 7 -5.82 -44.37 -38.00
C ASP A 7 -5.52 -45.81 -38.47
N ALA A 8 -4.70 -45.97 -39.51
CA ALA A 8 -4.27 -47.27 -40.00
C ALA A 8 -3.48 -48.10 -38.97
N ILE A 9 -2.75 -47.43 -38.06
CA ILE A 9 -2.00 -48.08 -36.99
C ILE A 9 -2.90 -48.35 -35.78
N LYS A 10 -3.95 -47.54 -35.59
CA LYS A 10 -4.90 -47.67 -34.48
C LYS A 10 -5.93 -48.79 -34.67
N ALA A 11 -6.09 -49.32 -35.88
CA ALA A 11 -7.16 -50.27 -36.23
C ALA A 11 -7.25 -51.47 -35.26
N ASP A 12 -6.11 -51.96 -34.77
CA ASP A 12 -6.03 -53.10 -33.86
C ASP A 12 -5.57 -52.70 -32.42
N LEU A 13 -5.54 -51.40 -32.09
CA LEU A 13 -5.06 -50.89 -30.81
C LEU A 13 -6.22 -50.32 -29.97
N THR A 14 -6.18 -50.54 -28.66
CA THR A 14 -7.10 -49.91 -27.70
C THR A 14 -6.36 -48.83 -26.92
N LYS A 15 -6.89 -47.60 -26.87
CA LYS A 15 -6.30 -46.51 -26.08
C LYS A 15 -6.40 -46.84 -24.59
N ILE A 16 -5.26 -46.94 -23.91
CA ILE A 16 -5.17 -47.29 -22.48
C ILE A 16 -4.93 -46.08 -21.56
N GLY A 17 -4.56 -44.93 -22.12
CA GLY A 17 -4.23 -43.71 -21.39
C GLY A 17 -3.65 -42.64 -22.31
N GLU A 18 -3.27 -41.50 -21.75
CA GLU A 18 -2.53 -40.46 -22.46
C GLU A 18 -1.63 -39.70 -21.49
N ASP A 19 -0.46 -39.29 -21.97
CA ASP A 19 0.42 -38.38 -21.26
C ASP A 19 0.13 -36.93 -21.68
N VAL A 20 -0.14 -36.06 -20.72
CA VAL A 20 -0.41 -34.65 -20.97
C VAL A 20 0.84 -33.82 -20.65
N SER A 21 1.32 -33.05 -21.62
CA SER A 21 2.40 -32.08 -21.43
C SER A 21 1.91 -30.68 -21.78
N GLU A 22 1.90 -29.80 -20.79
CA GLU A 22 1.53 -28.40 -20.96
C GLU A 22 2.79 -27.54 -21.12
N ARG A 23 2.84 -26.73 -22.17
CA ARG A 23 3.92 -25.77 -22.41
C ARG A 23 3.35 -24.36 -22.47
N LEU A 24 3.90 -23.47 -21.66
CA LEU A 24 3.54 -22.05 -21.69
C LEU A 24 4.13 -21.41 -22.96
N ALA A 25 3.26 -20.87 -23.82
CA ALA A 25 3.66 -20.11 -25.00
C ALA A 25 3.29 -18.63 -24.83
N ILE A 26 4.16 -17.73 -25.31
CA ILE A 26 3.90 -16.29 -25.30
C ILE A 26 3.42 -15.88 -26.69
N LYS A 27 2.20 -15.33 -26.76
CA LYS A 27 1.77 -14.52 -27.91
C LYS A 27 2.19 -13.08 -27.64
N ALA A 28 2.97 -12.47 -28.53
CA ALA A 28 3.41 -11.08 -28.37
C ALA A 28 2.21 -10.13 -28.21
N SER A 29 2.34 -9.11 -27.36
CA SER A 29 1.30 -8.09 -27.18
C SER A 29 1.19 -7.26 -28.46
N GLU A 30 0.01 -7.24 -29.08
CA GLU A 30 -0.26 -6.43 -30.27
C GLU A 30 -0.75 -5.03 -29.86
N VAL A 31 -0.05 -3.98 -30.29
CA VAL A 31 -0.49 -2.58 -30.13
C VAL A 31 -1.05 -2.10 -31.46
N TYR A 32 -2.26 -1.54 -31.45
CA TYR A 32 -2.96 -1.09 -32.66
C TYR A 32 -3.67 0.24 -32.43
N VAL A 33 -3.98 0.94 -33.53
CA VAL A 33 -4.67 2.24 -33.51
C VAL A 33 -6.17 2.05 -33.65
N ILE A 34 -6.95 2.59 -32.71
CA ILE A 34 -8.39 2.68 -32.81
C ILE A 34 -8.76 4.04 -33.43
N ARG A 35 -9.21 4.03 -34.70
CA ARG A 35 -9.70 5.24 -35.37
C ARG A 35 -11.22 5.31 -35.29
N THR A 36 -11.74 6.29 -34.54
CA THR A 36 -13.19 6.56 -34.49
C THR A 36 -13.55 7.69 -35.45
N VAL A 37 -14.35 7.40 -36.46
CA VAL A 37 -14.85 8.40 -37.43
C VAL A 37 -16.32 8.70 -37.13
N ARG A 38 -16.64 9.98 -36.90
CA ARG A 38 -18.01 10.45 -36.65
C ARG A 38 -18.39 11.46 -37.74
N PRO A 39 -19.17 11.08 -38.74
CA PRO A 39 -19.62 12.03 -39.75
C PRO A 39 -20.51 13.13 -39.14
N ARG A 40 -20.45 14.33 -39.74
CA ARG A 40 -21.31 15.46 -39.40
C ARG A 40 -22.35 15.61 -40.49
N TYR A 41 -23.60 15.81 -40.10
CA TYR A 41 -24.72 15.97 -41.02
C TYR A 41 -25.40 17.31 -40.76
N ALA A 42 -25.84 17.97 -41.83
CA ALA A 42 -26.67 19.17 -41.76
C ALA A 42 -27.86 18.97 -42.70
N HIS A 43 -29.05 19.42 -42.29
CA HIS A 43 -30.23 19.32 -43.13
C HIS A 43 -30.21 20.43 -44.21
N PRO A 44 -30.21 20.11 -45.52
CA PRO A 44 -30.01 21.12 -46.57
C PRO A 44 -31.04 22.25 -46.57
N ASN A 45 -32.28 21.93 -46.18
CA ASN A 45 -33.41 22.87 -46.22
C ASN A 45 -33.91 23.30 -44.83
N ALA A 46 -33.16 23.02 -43.77
CA ALA A 46 -33.56 23.32 -42.39
C ALA A 46 -32.35 23.74 -41.55
N PRO A 47 -31.77 24.93 -41.83
CA PRO A 47 -30.56 25.41 -41.17
C PRO A 47 -30.74 25.58 -39.65
N GLU A 48 -31.97 25.78 -39.18
CA GLU A 48 -32.31 25.90 -37.76
C GLU A 48 -32.05 24.61 -36.95
N ARG A 49 -31.92 23.46 -37.63
CA ARG A 49 -31.61 22.17 -36.98
C ARG A 49 -30.11 22.00 -36.66
N GLY A 50 -29.26 22.90 -37.15
CA GLY A 50 -27.82 22.89 -36.91
C GLY A 50 -27.10 21.65 -37.44
N ILE A 51 -25.85 21.47 -37.01
CA ILE A 51 -25.03 20.30 -37.34
C ILE A 51 -25.31 19.18 -36.35
N GLN A 52 -25.70 18.01 -36.87
CA GLN A 52 -25.92 16.80 -36.10
C GLN A 52 -24.70 15.87 -36.18
N GLN A 53 -24.25 15.40 -35.03
CA GLN A 53 -23.14 14.46 -34.91
C GLN A 53 -23.34 13.63 -33.64
N MET A 54 -23.14 12.31 -33.73
CA MET A 54 -23.16 11.45 -32.53
C MET A 54 -22.07 11.89 -31.55
N PRO A 55 -22.31 11.90 -30.22
CA PRO A 55 -21.30 12.27 -29.22
C PRO A 55 -20.10 11.31 -29.24
N MET A 56 -18.96 11.80 -28.78
CA MET A 56 -17.76 10.98 -28.71
C MET A 56 -17.91 10.02 -27.53
N PRO A 57 -17.59 8.72 -27.67
CA PRO A 57 -17.43 7.84 -26.52
C PRO A 57 -16.55 8.51 -25.45
N LYS A 58 -17.02 8.47 -24.20
CA LYS A 58 -16.27 9.01 -23.07
C LYS A 58 -14.97 8.22 -22.91
N SER A 59 -13.88 8.94 -22.63
CA SER A 59 -12.54 8.39 -22.38
C SER A 59 -11.93 9.12 -21.18
N VAL A 60 -10.87 8.56 -20.61
CA VAL A 60 -10.21 9.18 -19.46
C VAL A 60 -9.44 10.45 -19.83
N ILE A 61 -8.98 10.59 -21.07
CA ILE A 61 -8.31 11.80 -21.56
C ILE A 61 -8.94 12.17 -22.89
N GLU A 62 -9.82 13.17 -22.87
CA GLU A 62 -10.48 13.66 -24.07
C GLU A 62 -9.47 14.22 -25.08
N GLY A 63 -9.51 13.72 -26.32
CA GLY A 63 -8.56 14.10 -27.36
C GLY A 63 -7.14 13.55 -27.17
N GLY A 64 -6.92 12.69 -26.16
CA GLY A 64 -5.63 12.04 -25.92
C GLY A 64 -5.27 11.04 -27.03
N ILE A 65 -3.97 10.89 -27.27
CA ILE A 65 -3.46 9.96 -28.30
C ILE A 65 -3.41 8.51 -27.82
N LEU A 66 -3.45 8.29 -26.50
CA LEU A 66 -3.38 6.95 -25.90
C LEU A 66 -4.77 6.45 -25.56
N HIS A 67 -5.09 5.25 -26.03
CA HIS A 67 -6.26 4.53 -25.56
C HIS A 67 -6.08 4.10 -24.10
N ASP A 68 -7.18 4.00 -23.35
CA ASP A 68 -7.22 3.64 -21.93
C ASP A 68 -6.38 2.39 -21.64
N SER A 69 -6.45 1.36 -22.49
CA SER A 69 -5.67 0.12 -22.33
C SER A 69 -4.15 0.33 -22.32
N VAL A 70 -3.63 1.30 -23.08
CA VAL A 70 -2.21 1.64 -23.10
C VAL A 70 -1.83 2.32 -21.79
N ILE A 71 -2.69 3.22 -21.30
CA ILE A 71 -2.46 3.91 -20.02
C ILE A 71 -2.48 2.91 -18.86
N VAL A 72 -3.41 1.95 -18.87
CA VAL A 72 -3.43 0.84 -17.90
C VAL A 72 -2.12 0.07 -17.93
N ASP A 73 -1.70 -0.38 -19.12
CA ASP A 73 -0.49 -1.20 -19.25
C ASP A 73 0.74 -0.47 -18.73
N VAL A 74 0.84 0.83 -19.03
CA VAL A 74 1.93 1.70 -18.57
C VAL A 74 1.91 1.88 -17.06
N ALA A 75 0.72 2.13 -16.48
CA ALA A 75 0.55 2.31 -15.04
C ALA A 75 0.87 1.02 -14.26
N VAL A 76 0.34 -0.13 -14.70
CA VAL A 76 0.60 -1.42 -14.07
C VAL A 76 2.07 -1.79 -14.19
N SER A 77 2.67 -1.67 -15.38
CA SER A 77 4.10 -1.91 -15.58
C SER A 77 4.96 -1.03 -14.66
N LYS A 78 4.55 0.23 -14.43
CA LYS A 78 5.30 1.16 -13.57
C LYS A 78 5.19 0.84 -12.08
N PHE A 79 3.98 0.61 -11.60
CA PHE A 79 3.70 0.59 -10.16
C PHE A 79 3.51 -0.82 -9.60
N ALA A 80 3.06 -1.77 -10.41
CA ALA A 80 3.02 -3.18 -10.04
C ALA A 80 4.35 -3.90 -10.30
N ASP A 81 4.98 -3.62 -11.45
CA ASP A 81 6.19 -4.33 -11.92
C ASP A 81 7.47 -3.48 -11.82
N HIS A 82 7.34 -2.25 -11.30
CA HIS A 82 8.45 -1.34 -11.03
C HIS A 82 9.28 -0.96 -12.27
N MET A 83 8.71 -1.00 -13.48
CA MET A 83 9.38 -0.61 -14.72
C MET A 83 9.33 0.91 -14.92
N PRO A 84 10.48 1.63 -14.91
CA PRO A 84 10.50 3.07 -15.14
C PRO A 84 9.89 3.45 -16.50
N LEU A 85 9.28 4.63 -16.59
CA LEU A 85 8.62 5.08 -17.83
C LEU A 85 9.60 5.19 -19.01
N SER A 86 10.85 5.58 -18.77
CA SER A 86 11.90 5.59 -19.80
C SER A 86 12.13 4.20 -20.40
N ARG A 87 12.20 3.17 -19.55
CA ARG A 87 12.35 1.78 -20.00
C ARG A 87 11.11 1.27 -20.75
N GLN A 88 9.93 1.79 -20.43
CA GLN A 88 8.71 1.50 -21.19
C GLN A 88 8.72 2.19 -22.56
N VAL A 89 9.23 3.42 -22.68
CA VAL A 89 9.46 4.07 -23.99
C VAL A 89 10.40 3.23 -24.86
N GLU A 90 11.52 2.78 -24.30
CA GLU A 90 12.45 1.87 -25.00
C GLU A 90 11.81 0.53 -25.37
N ARG A 91 10.82 0.06 -24.60
CA ARG A 91 10.04 -1.14 -24.93
C ARG A 91 9.15 -0.89 -26.14
N PHE A 92 8.40 0.20 -26.15
CA PHE A 92 7.56 0.59 -27.31
C PHE A 92 8.39 0.85 -28.57
N ALA A 93 9.56 1.49 -28.45
CA ALA A 93 10.43 1.75 -29.58
C ALA A 93 10.95 0.46 -30.25
N ARG A 94 11.20 -0.60 -29.46
CA ARG A 94 11.56 -1.93 -29.99
C ARG A 94 10.44 -2.57 -30.80
N ASP A 95 9.19 -2.21 -30.51
CA ASP A 95 8.01 -2.63 -31.26
C ASP A 95 7.66 -1.65 -32.40
N GLY A 96 8.55 -0.70 -32.73
CA GLY A 96 8.37 0.28 -33.79
C GLY A 96 7.42 1.42 -33.46
N ILE A 97 7.10 1.63 -32.16
CA ILE A 97 6.13 2.62 -31.70
C ILE A 97 6.88 3.80 -31.08
N ASP A 98 6.78 4.98 -31.70
CA ASP A 98 7.39 6.21 -31.20
C ASP A 98 6.48 6.89 -30.17
N LEU A 99 6.90 6.87 -28.89
CA LEU A 99 6.20 7.52 -27.78
C LEU A 99 7.21 8.28 -26.92
N SER A 100 6.90 9.54 -26.65
CA SER A 100 7.75 10.35 -25.77
C SER A 100 7.52 10.02 -24.29
N LEU A 101 8.58 10.19 -23.48
CA LEU A 101 8.48 10.07 -22.02
C LEU A 101 7.49 11.09 -21.42
N SER A 102 7.41 12.30 -21.98
CA SER A 102 6.49 13.34 -21.52
C SER A 102 5.04 12.95 -21.80
N THR A 103 4.74 12.33 -22.93
CA THR A 103 3.42 11.76 -23.23
C THR A 103 3.02 10.73 -22.18
N LEU A 104 3.86 9.72 -21.92
CA LEU A 104 3.53 8.69 -20.93
C LEU A 104 3.35 9.28 -19.53
N SER A 105 4.27 10.18 -19.13
CA SER A 105 4.20 10.84 -17.82
C SER A 105 2.94 11.67 -17.68
N ALA A 106 2.59 12.48 -18.67
CA ALA A 106 1.41 13.34 -18.62
C ALA A 106 0.12 12.50 -18.48
N ASN A 107 -0.02 11.43 -19.26
CA ASN A 107 -1.20 10.57 -19.20
C ASN A 107 -1.33 9.85 -17.84
N VAL A 108 -0.22 9.32 -17.31
CA VAL A 108 -0.21 8.66 -15.99
C VAL A 108 -0.59 9.65 -14.88
N LEU A 109 -0.04 10.87 -14.91
CA LEU A 109 -0.36 11.92 -13.94
C LEU A 109 -1.83 12.31 -14.02
N THR A 110 -2.32 12.66 -15.21
CA THR A 110 -3.71 13.08 -15.42
C THR A 110 -4.69 12.00 -14.97
N VAL A 111 -4.45 10.73 -15.30
CA VAL A 111 -5.34 9.64 -14.85
C VAL A 111 -5.30 9.45 -13.34
N GLY A 112 -4.12 9.56 -12.72
CA GLY A 112 -3.97 9.50 -11.27
C GLY A 112 -4.76 10.60 -10.56
N GLU A 113 -4.53 11.84 -10.97
CA GLU A 113 -5.07 13.05 -10.34
C GLU A 113 -6.58 13.22 -10.57
N VAL A 114 -7.05 13.05 -11.81
CA VAL A 114 -8.43 13.36 -12.20
C VAL A 114 -9.39 12.22 -11.88
N TRP A 115 -8.96 10.97 -12.10
CA TRP A 115 -9.85 9.82 -12.03
C TRP A 115 -9.60 8.95 -10.82
N LEU A 116 -8.35 8.55 -10.57
CA LEU A 116 -8.07 7.53 -9.56
C LEU A 116 -8.08 8.07 -8.13
N LYS A 117 -7.82 9.36 -7.94
CA LYS A 117 -7.86 10.00 -6.63
C LYS A 117 -9.20 9.78 -5.90
N THR A 118 -10.33 9.82 -6.61
CA THR A 118 -11.66 9.60 -6.01
C THR A 118 -11.80 8.21 -5.37
N LEU A 119 -11.15 7.19 -5.94
CA LEU A 119 -11.16 5.83 -5.40
C LEU A 119 -10.29 5.74 -4.14
N VAL A 120 -9.17 6.46 -4.10
CA VAL A 120 -8.33 6.57 -2.89
C VAL A 120 -9.10 7.30 -1.78
N ASP A 121 -9.77 8.39 -2.10
CA ASP A 121 -10.60 9.14 -1.15
C ASP A 121 -11.75 8.27 -0.61
N ALA A 122 -12.37 7.46 -1.47
CA ALA A 122 -13.37 6.48 -1.04
C ALA A 122 -12.79 5.36 -0.17
N LEU A 123 -11.57 4.86 -0.44
CA LEU A 123 -10.90 3.90 0.44
C LEU A 123 -10.53 4.52 1.79
N TRP A 124 -10.19 5.81 1.86
CA TRP A 124 -9.98 6.51 3.12
C TRP A 124 -11.23 6.50 4.00
N VAL A 125 -12.42 6.68 3.41
CA VAL A 125 -13.70 6.59 4.14
C VAL A 125 -13.87 5.21 4.78
N VAL A 126 -13.54 4.13 4.07
CA VAL A 126 -13.62 2.75 4.59
C VAL A 126 -12.55 2.50 5.64
N LEU A 127 -11.31 2.91 5.39
CA LEU A 127 -10.17 2.68 6.29
C LEU A 127 -10.39 3.37 7.64
N ARG A 128 -10.94 4.59 7.66
CA ARG A 128 -11.24 5.36 8.88
C ARG A 128 -12.41 4.80 9.70
N GLN A 129 -13.07 3.74 9.25
CA GLN A 129 -14.06 3.00 10.05
C GLN A 129 -13.44 1.82 10.81
N ARG A 130 -12.15 1.53 10.58
CA ARG A 130 -11.45 0.45 11.28
C ARG A 130 -11.02 0.91 12.67
N ARG A 131 -11.05 0.00 13.64
CA ARG A 131 -10.65 0.28 15.03
C ARG A 131 -9.13 0.27 15.23
N SER A 132 -8.42 -0.52 14.43
CA SER A 132 -6.96 -0.62 14.43
C SER A 132 -6.40 -0.22 13.07
N LEU A 133 -5.36 0.60 13.09
CA LEU A 133 -4.59 0.99 11.92
C LEU A 133 -3.10 0.82 12.16
N HIS A 134 -2.36 0.60 11.09
CA HIS A 134 -0.90 0.60 11.04
C HIS A 134 -0.43 1.83 10.27
N VAL A 135 0.65 2.46 10.73
CA VAL A 135 1.29 3.58 10.04
C VAL A 135 2.81 3.45 10.09
N ASP A 136 3.45 3.74 8.95
CA ASP A 136 4.91 3.86 8.86
C ASP A 136 5.26 4.75 7.66
N GLU A 137 6.53 5.12 7.53
CA GLU A 137 7.00 5.97 6.45
C GLU A 137 8.33 5.55 5.85
N THR A 138 8.53 5.90 4.58
CA THR A 138 9.83 5.79 3.92
C THR A 138 10.18 7.08 3.18
N VAL A 139 11.47 7.29 2.93
CA VAL A 139 11.92 8.42 2.12
C VAL A 139 11.61 8.14 0.66
N LEU A 140 10.91 9.06 0.00
CA LEU A 140 10.83 9.10 -1.45
C LEU A 140 11.61 10.33 -1.90
N PRO A 141 12.71 10.22 -2.64
CA PRO A 141 13.43 11.41 -3.08
C PRO A 141 12.62 12.14 -4.16
N THR A 142 12.53 13.47 -4.08
CA THR A 142 11.87 14.31 -5.10
C THR A 142 12.90 15.25 -5.72
N LEU A 143 12.90 15.40 -7.04
CA LEU A 143 13.76 16.38 -7.69
C LEU A 143 13.44 17.81 -7.21
N PRO A 144 14.44 18.69 -7.12
CA PRO A 144 14.22 20.10 -6.86
C PRO A 144 13.43 20.72 -8.03
N GLU A 145 12.74 21.82 -7.74
CA GLU A 145 12.03 22.57 -8.79
C GLU A 145 13.02 23.08 -9.85
N PRO A 146 12.65 23.05 -11.14
CA PRO A 146 13.47 23.62 -12.19
C PRO A 146 13.83 25.08 -11.89
N GLY A 147 15.11 25.43 -12.03
CA GLY A 147 15.61 26.80 -11.79
C GLY A 147 16.07 27.08 -10.36
N ARG A 148 15.97 26.13 -9.41
CA ARG A 148 16.63 26.27 -8.10
C ARG A 148 18.11 25.89 -8.16
N ALA A 149 18.94 26.58 -7.37
CA ALA A 149 20.38 26.30 -7.26
C ALA A 149 20.69 24.94 -6.60
N GLU A 150 19.74 24.36 -5.86
CA GLU A 150 19.86 23.04 -5.25
C GLU A 150 19.98 21.94 -6.31
N ARG A 151 21.09 21.21 -6.28
CA ARG A 151 21.34 20.05 -7.16
C ARG A 151 20.93 18.71 -6.52
N GLN A 152 20.56 18.71 -5.24
CA GLN A 152 20.22 17.50 -4.48
C GLN A 152 18.71 17.28 -4.42
N THR A 153 18.30 16.02 -4.40
CA THR A 153 16.89 15.63 -4.21
C THR A 153 16.40 16.05 -2.81
N LYS A 154 15.17 16.56 -2.73
CA LYS A 154 14.48 16.80 -1.47
C LYS A 154 14.08 15.46 -0.84
N LYS A 155 14.30 15.32 0.47
CA LYS A 155 13.88 14.14 1.24
C LYS A 155 12.39 14.23 1.59
N THR A 156 11.52 13.91 0.66
CA THR A 156 10.07 13.84 0.89
C THR A 156 9.70 12.46 1.48
N ARG A 157 8.44 12.25 1.84
CA ARG A 157 7.98 11.04 2.53
C ARG A 157 6.83 10.40 1.80
N LEU A 158 6.84 9.07 1.81
CA LEU A 158 5.71 8.24 1.47
C LEU A 158 5.29 7.50 2.74
N TRP A 159 4.16 7.88 3.29
CA TRP A 159 3.52 7.23 4.44
C TRP A 159 2.66 6.08 3.93
N THR A 160 2.50 5.03 4.74
CA THR A 160 1.51 3.99 4.48
C THR A 160 0.52 3.91 5.64
N TYR A 161 -0.73 3.59 5.32
CA TYR A 161 -1.79 3.36 6.28
C TYR A 161 -2.56 2.10 5.87
N LEU A 162 -2.74 1.16 6.80
CA LEU A 162 -3.45 -0.10 6.52
C LEU A 162 -4.18 -0.63 7.75
N ASN A 163 -5.15 -1.52 7.53
CA ASN A 163 -5.94 -2.17 8.56
C ASN A 163 -5.50 -3.62 8.84
N ASP A 164 -5.89 -4.12 10.01
CA ASP A 164 -5.65 -5.50 10.44
C ASP A 164 -6.81 -6.45 10.16
N THR A 165 -8.03 -5.93 10.24
CA THR A 165 -9.26 -6.72 10.20
C THR A 165 -10.17 -6.29 9.06
N GLY A 166 -10.89 -7.25 8.50
CA GLY A 166 -11.73 -7.08 7.31
C GLY A 166 -10.93 -7.08 6.01
N PRO A 167 -11.54 -6.65 4.90
CA PRO A 167 -10.87 -6.56 3.60
C PRO A 167 -9.60 -5.70 3.70
N PRO A 168 -8.43 -6.21 3.26
CA PRO A 168 -7.18 -5.47 3.34
C PRO A 168 -7.23 -4.17 2.54
N ILE A 169 -6.82 -3.06 3.14
CA ILE A 169 -6.68 -1.76 2.49
C ILE A 169 -5.27 -1.28 2.76
N ILE A 170 -4.54 -0.91 1.71
CA ILE A 170 -3.18 -0.37 1.81
C ILE A 170 -3.17 0.97 1.10
N LEU A 171 -3.14 2.05 1.87
CA LEU A 171 -3.06 3.40 1.34
C LEU A 171 -1.65 3.95 1.51
N PHE A 172 -1.26 4.78 0.56
CA PHE A 172 -0.04 5.57 0.62
C PHE A 172 -0.40 7.05 0.54
N HIS A 173 0.35 7.86 1.28
CA HIS A 173 0.19 9.30 1.29
C HIS A 173 1.55 9.95 1.11
N TYR A 174 1.67 10.83 0.12
CA TYR A 174 2.90 11.55 -0.18
C TYR A 174 2.93 12.89 0.56
N THR A 175 4.06 13.24 1.17
CA THR A 175 4.22 14.53 1.84
C THR A 175 5.61 15.10 1.61
N GLN A 176 5.74 16.42 1.57
CA GLN A 176 7.02 17.08 1.34
C GLN A 176 8.01 16.93 2.52
N THR A 177 7.53 16.64 3.73
CA THR A 177 8.34 16.58 4.96
C THR A 177 7.97 15.40 5.85
N LYS A 178 8.81 15.09 6.85
CA LYS A 178 8.52 14.12 7.93
C LYS A 178 7.72 14.74 9.09
N ALA A 179 7.07 15.87 8.88
CA ALA A 179 6.37 16.57 9.97
C ALA A 179 5.23 15.70 10.52
N GLY A 180 5.10 15.66 11.85
CA GLY A 180 3.99 14.97 12.52
C GLY A 180 2.61 15.52 12.17
N GLN A 181 2.55 16.77 11.70
CA GLN A 181 1.33 17.43 11.24
C GLN A 181 0.62 16.61 10.14
N HIS A 182 1.37 16.01 9.22
CA HIS A 182 0.78 15.20 8.15
C HIS A 182 0.00 14.00 8.68
N VAL A 183 0.51 13.35 9.72
CA VAL A 183 -0.18 12.22 10.35
C VAL A 183 -1.40 12.70 11.14
N LEU A 184 -1.28 13.85 11.80
CA LEU A 184 -2.38 14.49 12.51
C LEU A 184 -3.53 14.83 11.55
N ASP A 185 -3.24 15.49 10.43
CA ASP A 185 -4.25 15.90 9.45
C ASP A 185 -4.97 14.68 8.87
N VAL A 186 -4.21 13.65 8.47
CA VAL A 186 -4.76 12.43 7.86
C VAL A 186 -5.64 11.64 8.83
N LEU A 187 -5.31 11.61 10.13
CA LEU A 187 -6.02 10.83 11.14
C LEU A 187 -7.02 11.64 11.99
N SER A 188 -7.16 12.94 11.73
CA SER A 188 -8.11 13.83 12.42
C SER A 188 -9.57 13.33 12.30
N ASP A 189 -9.93 12.84 11.10
CA ASP A 189 -11.24 12.28 10.78
C ASP A 189 -11.39 10.79 11.13
N TRP A 190 -10.42 10.18 11.82
CA TRP A 190 -10.51 8.78 12.19
C TRP A 190 -11.51 8.59 13.34
N GLN A 191 -12.72 8.14 12.98
CA GLN A 191 -13.85 7.96 13.91
C GLN A 191 -13.96 6.53 14.43
N GLY A 192 -13.48 5.54 13.66
CA GLY A 192 -13.67 4.12 13.97
C GLY A 192 -15.08 3.62 13.58
N PRO A 193 -15.44 2.40 14.00
CA PRO A 193 -16.67 1.74 13.58
C PRO A 193 -17.92 2.40 14.20
N LYS A 194 -18.98 2.59 13.40
CA LYS A 194 -20.22 3.28 13.81
C LYS A 194 -21.12 2.48 14.79
N GLN A 195 -20.94 1.16 14.90
CA GLN A 195 -21.85 0.25 15.63
C GLN A 195 -21.13 -0.53 16.74
N GLY A 196 -20.51 0.16 17.69
CA GLY A 196 -20.10 -0.46 18.95
C GLY A 196 -21.19 -0.27 20.02
N PRO A 197 -21.54 -1.30 20.82
CA PRO A 197 -22.41 -1.10 21.98
C PRO A 197 -21.61 -0.35 23.05
N THR A 198 -21.97 0.91 23.28
CA THR A 198 -21.53 1.84 24.35
C THR A 198 -20.06 2.35 24.32
N ASP A 199 -19.92 3.69 24.30
CA ASP A 199 -18.71 4.54 24.53
C ASP A 199 -17.75 4.79 23.31
N PRO A 200 -17.08 5.97 23.17
CA PRO A 200 -16.24 6.29 22.03
C PRO A 200 -14.99 5.40 22.07
N CYS A 201 -15.08 4.28 21.35
CA CYS A 201 -14.11 3.21 21.32
C CYS A 201 -12.69 3.76 21.09
N ALA A 202 -11.77 3.42 21.99
CA ALA A 202 -10.34 3.61 21.77
C ALA A 202 -9.95 3.07 20.38
N LEU A 203 -9.20 3.88 19.64
CA LEU A 203 -8.66 3.57 18.33
C LEU A 203 -7.19 3.24 18.50
N TYR A 204 -6.68 2.21 17.84
CA TYR A 204 -5.34 1.69 18.10
C TYR A 204 -4.41 1.91 16.90
N LEU A 205 -3.38 2.73 17.08
CA LEU A 205 -2.43 3.06 16.02
C LEU A 205 -1.11 2.32 16.24
N HIS A 206 -0.82 1.34 15.38
CA HIS A 206 0.44 0.64 15.36
C HIS A 206 1.50 1.46 14.63
N ALA A 207 2.60 1.78 15.33
CA ALA A 207 3.68 2.60 14.79
C ALA A 207 5.05 2.25 15.42
N ASP A 208 6.13 2.78 14.85
CA ASP A 208 7.35 2.98 15.64
C ASP A 208 7.09 4.08 16.69
N ALA A 209 7.79 4.02 17.81
CA ALA A 209 7.72 4.99 18.89
C ALA A 209 8.46 6.32 18.57
N ALA A 210 8.25 6.83 17.36
CA ALA A 210 8.86 8.04 16.85
C ALA A 210 8.08 9.30 17.30
N SER A 211 8.80 10.41 17.49
CA SER A 211 8.24 11.62 18.10
C SER A 211 7.22 12.36 17.21
N ASN A 212 7.20 12.08 15.90
CA ASN A 212 6.25 12.64 14.95
C ASN A 212 4.79 12.24 15.23
N TYR A 213 4.54 11.21 16.05
CA TYR A 213 3.20 10.81 16.43
C TYR A 213 2.68 11.49 17.72
N GLU A 214 3.55 12.13 18.50
CA GLU A 214 3.21 12.67 19.83
C GLU A 214 2.18 13.83 19.75
N ALA A 215 2.19 14.61 18.67
CA ALA A 215 1.18 15.66 18.44
C ALA A 215 -0.23 15.06 18.24
N LEU A 216 -0.34 13.97 17.48
CA LEU A 216 -1.59 13.25 17.27
C LEU A 216 -2.15 12.71 18.60
N TYR A 217 -1.32 12.02 19.39
CA TYR A 217 -1.77 11.41 20.65
C TYR A 217 -2.20 12.45 21.70
N ARG A 218 -1.60 13.65 21.67
CA ARG A 218 -2.03 14.77 22.52
C ARG A 218 -3.35 15.39 22.04
N ALA A 219 -3.52 15.55 20.72
CA ALA A 219 -4.73 16.13 20.15
C ALA A 219 -5.94 15.20 20.25
N TYR A 220 -5.74 13.89 20.14
CA TYR A 220 -6.79 12.88 20.09
C TYR A 220 -6.56 11.76 21.10
N SER A 221 -7.01 11.97 22.33
CA SER A 221 -6.87 10.99 23.43
C SER A 221 -7.54 9.64 23.17
N ARG A 222 -8.49 9.58 22.23
CA ARG A 222 -9.12 8.34 21.75
C ARG A 222 -8.15 7.46 20.97
N ILE A 223 -7.11 8.03 20.35
CA ILE A 223 -6.10 7.28 19.59
C ILE A 223 -5.00 6.82 20.55
N LYS A 224 -4.93 5.51 20.77
CA LYS A 224 -3.99 4.84 21.64
C LYS A 224 -2.81 4.26 20.83
N PRO A 225 -1.56 4.65 21.14
CA PRO A 225 -0.38 4.09 20.49
C PRO A 225 -0.18 2.60 20.80
N VAL A 226 0.12 1.79 19.79
CA VAL A 226 0.62 0.42 19.94
C VAL A 226 2.02 0.37 19.34
N ASN A 227 3.04 0.33 20.20
CA ASN A 227 4.43 0.45 19.74
C ASN A 227 5.00 -0.89 19.26
N CYS A 228 5.73 -0.85 18.15
CA CYS A 228 6.28 -2.02 17.48
C CYS A 228 7.46 -2.66 18.23
N TRP A 229 7.28 -3.89 18.75
CA TRP A 229 8.37 -4.66 19.36
C TRP A 229 9.49 -5.05 18.39
N ALA A 230 9.23 -5.12 17.08
CA ALA A 230 10.30 -5.39 16.10
C ALA A 230 11.30 -4.23 16.01
N HIS A 231 10.85 -2.98 16.21
CA HIS A 231 11.74 -1.82 16.32
C HIS A 231 12.55 -1.86 17.63
N ALA A 232 11.90 -2.20 18.75
CA ALA A 232 12.60 -2.38 20.03
C ALA A 232 13.68 -3.47 19.94
N ARG A 233 13.33 -4.65 19.41
CA ARG A 233 14.25 -5.77 19.19
C ARG A 233 15.45 -5.38 18.34
N ARG A 234 15.24 -4.65 17.24
CA ARG A 234 16.32 -4.19 16.35
C ARG A 234 17.38 -3.35 17.07
N LYS A 235 16.98 -2.54 18.05
CA LYS A 235 17.92 -1.73 18.85
C LYS A 235 18.86 -2.61 19.68
N PHE A 236 18.32 -3.61 20.39
CA PHE A 236 19.14 -4.56 21.15
C PHE A 236 19.98 -5.45 20.24
N TYR A 237 19.42 -5.91 19.12
CA TYR A 237 20.17 -6.71 18.14
C TYR A 237 21.38 -5.96 17.58
N ALA A 238 21.26 -4.67 17.26
CA ALA A 238 22.40 -3.86 16.81
C ALA A 238 23.51 -3.79 17.87
N ILE A 239 23.15 -3.55 19.15
CA ILE A 239 24.10 -3.51 20.27
C ILE A 239 24.79 -4.87 20.47
N ALA A 240 24.05 -5.96 20.29
CA ALA A 240 24.55 -7.32 20.41
C ALA A 240 25.64 -7.67 19.38
N GLN A 241 25.76 -6.88 18.30
CA GLN A 241 26.79 -7.05 17.26
C GLN A 241 28.11 -6.30 17.56
N GLU A 242 28.12 -5.24 18.37
CA GLU A 242 29.26 -4.29 18.44
C GLU A 242 30.06 -4.24 19.78
N SER A 243 29.76 -5.12 20.73
CA SER A 243 30.52 -5.46 21.97
C SER A 243 31.16 -4.39 22.87
N SER A 244 30.45 -4.12 23.98
CA SER A 244 30.96 -4.15 25.38
C SER A 244 29.86 -4.52 26.39
N THR A 245 28.58 -4.38 26.02
CA THR A 245 27.39 -4.83 26.78
C THR A 245 26.60 -5.95 26.07
N ARG A 246 27.30 -6.71 25.21
CA ARG A 246 26.73 -7.71 24.29
C ARG A 246 25.86 -8.75 24.99
N ILE A 247 26.23 -9.23 26.18
CA ILE A 247 25.51 -10.30 26.90
C ILE A 247 24.06 -9.89 27.20
N PHE A 248 23.87 -8.74 27.85
CA PHE A 248 22.52 -8.24 28.16
C PHE A 248 21.70 -7.98 26.89
N ALA A 249 22.32 -7.45 25.85
CA ALA A 249 21.63 -7.19 24.60
C ALA A 249 21.15 -8.49 23.91
N HIS A 250 21.96 -9.56 23.94
CA HIS A 250 21.53 -10.90 23.47
C HIS A 250 20.39 -11.44 24.32
N GLU A 251 20.52 -11.38 25.65
CA GLU A 251 19.48 -11.87 26.56
C GLU A 251 18.15 -11.15 26.33
N MET A 252 18.18 -9.83 26.13
CA MET A 252 17.00 -9.03 25.77
C MET A 252 16.40 -9.45 24.42
N VAL A 253 17.22 -9.73 23.40
CA VAL A 253 16.72 -10.24 22.12
C VAL A 253 16.02 -11.58 22.30
N GLU A 254 16.60 -12.50 23.08
CA GLU A 254 16.00 -13.80 23.38
C GLU A 254 14.66 -13.65 24.11
N GLN A 255 14.58 -12.79 25.14
CA GLN A 255 13.32 -12.56 25.86
C GLN A 255 12.24 -11.96 24.95
N ILE A 256 12.61 -11.09 24.01
CA ILE A 256 11.66 -10.54 23.03
C ILE A 256 11.26 -11.60 22.00
N ASP A 257 12.18 -12.49 21.61
CA ASP A 257 11.89 -13.59 20.69
C ASP A 257 10.87 -14.58 21.24
N VAL A 258 10.81 -14.76 22.57
CA VAL A 258 9.74 -15.52 23.25
C VAL A 258 8.37 -14.88 22.99
N LEU A 259 8.23 -13.55 23.08
CA LEU A 259 6.97 -12.87 22.75
C LEU A 259 6.55 -13.12 21.29
N PHE A 260 7.50 -13.07 20.36
CA PHE A 260 7.23 -13.38 18.95
C PHE A 260 6.90 -14.86 18.73
N ALA A 261 7.48 -15.78 19.50
CA ALA A 261 7.14 -17.20 19.45
C ALA A 261 5.68 -17.43 19.86
N HIS A 262 5.27 -16.89 21.01
CA HIS A 262 3.88 -16.92 21.44
C HIS A 262 2.91 -16.41 20.38
N GLU A 263 3.20 -15.23 19.79
CA GLU A 263 2.34 -14.64 18.75
C GLU A 263 2.25 -15.48 17.47
N ARG A 264 3.29 -16.27 17.14
CA ARG A 264 3.25 -17.23 16.03
C ARG A 264 2.40 -18.45 16.37
N ASP A 265 2.54 -18.99 17.57
CA ASP A 265 1.78 -20.16 18.02
C ASP A 265 0.28 -19.86 18.14
N TRP A 266 -0.06 -18.62 18.50
CA TRP A 266 -1.43 -18.17 18.68
C TRP A 266 -2.08 -17.58 17.43
N LYS A 267 -1.40 -17.62 16.27
CA LYS A 267 -1.86 -16.97 15.04
C LYS A 267 -3.23 -17.48 14.56
N ALA A 268 -3.54 -18.75 14.82
CA ALA A 268 -4.80 -19.38 14.39
C ALA A 268 -5.92 -19.25 15.43
N LEU A 269 -5.66 -18.66 16.60
CA LEU A 269 -6.68 -18.45 17.63
C LEU A 269 -7.64 -17.33 17.23
N SER A 270 -8.86 -17.38 17.79
CA SER A 270 -9.77 -16.24 17.74
C SER A 270 -9.21 -15.06 18.54
N ASP A 271 -9.67 -13.84 18.24
CA ASP A 271 -9.24 -12.64 18.97
C ASP A 271 -9.43 -12.79 20.49
N LEU A 272 -10.56 -13.37 20.93
CA LEU A 272 -10.83 -13.60 22.34
C LEU A 272 -9.83 -14.58 22.99
N ALA A 273 -9.62 -15.75 22.37
CA ALA A 273 -8.69 -16.75 22.90
C ALA A 273 -7.24 -16.23 22.87
N ARG A 274 -6.88 -15.45 21.85
CA ARG A 274 -5.57 -14.79 21.77
C ARG A 274 -5.39 -13.76 22.87
N GLN A 275 -6.43 -12.98 23.18
CA GLN A 275 -6.42 -12.02 24.29
C GLN A 275 -6.23 -12.75 25.63
N GLU A 276 -6.97 -13.82 25.90
CA GLU A 276 -6.82 -14.63 27.12
C GLU A 276 -5.40 -15.18 27.30
N LYS A 277 -4.80 -15.69 26.22
CA LYS A 277 -3.40 -16.13 26.20
C LYS A 277 -2.42 -14.99 26.47
N ARG A 278 -2.67 -13.81 25.92
CA ARG A 278 -1.85 -12.62 26.20
C ARG A 278 -1.92 -12.20 27.67
N GLN A 279 -3.10 -12.29 28.28
CA GLN A 279 -3.29 -11.96 29.69
C GLN A 279 -2.63 -12.96 30.64
N THR A 280 -2.61 -14.25 30.27
CA THR A 280 -2.07 -15.31 31.14
C THR A 280 -0.57 -15.58 30.92
N GLU A 281 -0.09 -15.53 29.67
CA GLU A 281 1.30 -15.93 29.32
C GLU A 281 2.15 -14.71 28.89
N ALA A 282 1.66 -13.89 27.95
CA ALA A 282 2.47 -12.78 27.42
C ALA A 282 2.76 -11.70 28.47
N LEU A 283 1.81 -11.39 29.35
CA LEU A 283 2.02 -10.44 30.45
C LEU A 283 3.11 -10.91 31.41
N GLN A 284 3.19 -12.20 31.75
CA GLN A 284 4.25 -12.74 32.60
C GLN A 284 5.64 -12.54 31.96
N GLN A 285 5.75 -12.81 30.65
CA GLN A 285 6.98 -12.59 29.91
C GLN A 285 7.33 -11.09 29.83
N LEU A 286 6.34 -10.21 29.67
CA LEU A 286 6.54 -8.76 29.68
C LEU A 286 7.01 -8.25 31.05
N GLU A 287 6.47 -8.77 32.15
CA GLU A 287 6.91 -8.43 33.51
C GLU A 287 8.38 -8.80 33.74
N LYS A 288 8.79 -9.99 33.27
CA LYS A 288 10.19 -10.42 33.31
C LYS A 288 11.09 -9.45 32.54
N ILE A 289 10.71 -9.09 31.31
CA ILE A 289 11.43 -8.11 30.50
C ILE A 289 11.52 -6.76 31.22
N HIS A 290 10.42 -6.30 31.83
CA HIS A 290 10.38 -5.02 32.54
C HIS A 290 11.33 -4.99 33.74
N ALA A 291 11.37 -6.08 34.52
CA ALA A 291 12.26 -6.22 35.66
C ALA A 291 13.74 -6.17 35.22
N MET A 292 14.08 -6.89 34.15
CA MET A 292 15.44 -6.88 33.59
C MET A 292 15.87 -5.48 33.13
N LEU A 293 14.99 -4.75 32.43
CA LEU A 293 15.24 -3.38 31.99
C LEU A 293 15.48 -2.43 33.16
N ARG A 294 14.64 -2.50 34.21
CA ARG A 294 14.77 -1.68 35.42
C ARG A 294 16.07 -1.97 36.16
N GLN A 295 16.39 -3.25 36.36
CA GLN A 295 17.62 -3.67 37.02
C GLN A 295 18.87 -3.21 36.25
N LYS A 296 18.84 -3.27 34.92
CA LYS A 296 19.98 -2.82 34.11
C LYS A 296 20.13 -1.31 34.06
N THR A 297 19.07 -0.55 34.34
CA THR A 297 19.09 0.92 34.32
C THR A 297 20.07 1.48 35.36
N THR A 298 20.12 0.87 36.55
CA THR A 298 21.09 1.22 37.59
C THR A 298 22.49 0.75 37.19
N GLY A 299 23.32 1.66 36.71
CA GLY A 299 24.73 1.39 36.34
C GLY A 299 25.07 1.56 34.86
N GLN A 300 24.14 2.02 34.02
CA GLN A 300 24.46 2.41 32.64
C GLN A 300 24.86 3.89 32.56
N ALA A 301 25.90 4.17 31.78
CA ALA A 301 26.20 5.54 31.39
C ALA A 301 25.05 6.11 30.55
N ALA A 302 24.58 7.32 30.89
CA ALA A 302 23.35 7.92 30.36
C ALA A 302 23.27 7.96 28.82
N ASN A 303 24.42 8.03 28.14
CA ASN A 303 24.51 8.14 26.67
C ASN A 303 24.92 6.84 25.95
N SER A 304 25.03 5.72 26.66
CA SER A 304 25.33 4.44 26.02
C SER A 304 24.16 3.98 25.12
N ALA A 305 24.48 3.25 24.05
CA ALA A 305 23.45 2.67 23.16
C ALA A 305 22.45 1.79 23.94
N THR A 306 22.95 1.06 24.95
CA THR A 306 22.15 0.25 25.87
C THR A 306 21.22 1.10 26.73
N ALA A 307 21.68 2.20 27.32
CA ALA A 307 20.82 3.13 28.05
C ALA A 307 19.71 3.71 27.15
N GLN A 308 20.05 4.07 25.91
CA GLN A 308 19.06 4.59 24.95
C GLN A 308 18.01 3.54 24.57
N ALA A 309 18.41 2.28 24.36
CA ALA A 309 17.48 1.18 24.07
C ALA A 309 16.57 0.85 25.26
N ILE A 310 17.11 0.85 26.48
CA ILE A 310 16.34 0.68 27.72
C ILE A 310 15.34 1.82 27.89
N HIS A 311 15.79 3.08 27.78
CA HIS A 311 14.94 4.26 27.91
C HIS A 311 13.83 4.29 26.85
N TYR A 312 14.12 3.86 25.62
CA TYR A 312 13.15 3.76 24.55
C TYR A 312 11.96 2.85 24.91
N LEU A 313 12.20 1.72 25.57
CA LEU A 313 11.16 0.82 26.08
C LEU A 313 10.48 1.40 27.32
N LEU A 314 11.25 1.72 28.38
CA LEU A 314 10.70 2.12 29.68
C LEU A 314 9.85 3.39 29.60
N LYS A 315 10.26 4.38 28.80
CA LYS A 315 9.51 5.64 28.64
C LYS A 315 8.10 5.42 28.09
N ARG A 316 7.88 4.34 27.34
CA ARG A 316 6.63 4.07 26.61
C ARG A 316 6.14 2.66 26.85
N TRP A 317 6.42 2.13 28.04
CA TRP A 317 6.13 0.74 28.40
C TRP A 317 4.66 0.39 28.15
N ASP A 318 3.74 1.26 28.60
CA ASP A 318 2.29 1.07 28.39
C ASP A 318 1.90 0.96 26.91
N ASN A 319 2.61 1.65 26.02
CA ASN A 319 2.36 1.57 24.58
C ASN A 319 2.92 0.29 23.97
N PHE A 320 4.00 -0.25 24.53
CA PHE A 320 4.56 -1.55 24.13
C PHE A 320 3.74 -2.71 24.67
N THR A 321 3.11 -2.60 25.84
CA THR A 321 2.26 -3.65 26.38
C THR A 321 0.84 -3.59 25.83
N ARG A 322 0.39 -2.47 25.26
CA ARG A 322 -0.98 -2.27 24.75
C ARG A 322 -1.51 -3.35 23.81
N TYR A 323 -0.66 -4.02 23.04
CA TYR A 323 -1.10 -5.13 22.18
C TYR A 323 -1.76 -6.29 22.97
N THR A 324 -1.50 -6.41 24.28
CA THR A 324 -2.13 -7.40 25.15
C THR A 324 -3.56 -7.07 25.54
N GLU A 325 -3.98 -5.81 25.39
CA GLU A 325 -5.32 -5.35 25.79
C GLU A 325 -6.43 -5.98 24.96
N ARG A 326 -6.15 -6.34 23.69
CA ARG A 326 -7.16 -6.91 22.78
C ARG A 326 -6.55 -7.90 21.79
N GLY A 327 -7.34 -8.86 21.31
CA GLY A 327 -6.88 -9.92 20.40
C GLY A 327 -6.50 -9.45 19.00
N GLU A 328 -7.22 -8.47 18.47
CA GLU A 328 -7.05 -7.96 17.10
C GLU A 328 -5.78 -7.11 16.91
N LEU A 329 -5.12 -6.72 18.00
CA LEU A 329 -3.89 -5.92 17.96
C LEU A 329 -2.66 -6.78 17.64
N ASN A 330 -1.62 -6.14 17.12
CA ASN A 330 -0.39 -6.78 16.69
C ASN A 330 0.81 -6.36 17.55
N LEU A 331 1.65 -7.34 17.91
CA LEU A 331 2.93 -7.11 18.58
C LEU A 331 3.91 -6.23 17.76
N SER A 332 3.73 -6.20 16.42
CA SER A 332 4.64 -5.48 15.52
C SER A 332 3.91 -4.74 14.41
N ASN A 333 4.54 -3.65 13.95
CA ASN A 333 4.13 -2.87 12.79
C ASN A 333 4.70 -3.40 11.45
N ASN A 334 5.09 -4.68 11.41
CA ASN A 334 5.76 -5.27 10.24
C ASN A 334 4.87 -5.27 8.98
N ALA A 335 3.55 -5.18 9.13
CA ALA A 335 2.63 -5.06 8.00
C ALA A 335 2.87 -3.75 7.21
N ALA A 336 3.00 -2.61 7.90
CA ALA A 336 3.31 -1.33 7.27
C ALA A 336 4.69 -1.35 6.60
N GLU A 337 5.71 -1.90 7.28
CA GLU A 337 7.04 -2.06 6.69
C GLU A 337 7.01 -2.89 5.40
N ARG A 338 6.25 -4.00 5.39
CA ARG A 338 6.07 -4.82 4.18
C ARG A 338 5.37 -4.07 3.06
N ALA A 339 4.37 -3.23 3.37
CA ALA A 339 3.71 -2.38 2.38
C ALA A 339 4.69 -1.36 1.77
N LEU A 340 5.48 -0.68 2.60
CA LEU A 340 6.49 0.28 2.13
C LEU A 340 7.60 -0.36 1.29
N ARG A 341 7.95 -1.63 1.55
CA ARG A 341 8.94 -2.36 0.72
C ARG A 341 8.54 -2.44 -0.74
N LYS A 342 7.24 -2.46 -1.04
CA LYS A 342 6.72 -2.50 -2.41
C LYS A 342 7.07 -1.20 -3.16
N ALA A 343 6.84 -0.05 -2.56
CA ALA A 343 7.28 1.24 -3.12
C ALA A 343 8.82 1.39 -3.11
N ALA A 344 9.50 0.84 -2.09
CA ALA A 344 10.96 0.88 -1.98
C ALA A 344 11.65 0.07 -3.10
N LEU A 345 11.04 -1.03 -3.56
CA LEU A 345 11.52 -1.78 -4.73
C LEU A 345 11.45 -0.93 -5.99
N GLY A 346 10.34 -0.21 -6.20
CA GLY A 346 10.22 0.79 -7.26
C GLY A 346 11.31 1.86 -7.20
N ARG A 347 11.58 2.40 -6.00
CA ARG A 347 12.64 3.39 -5.79
C ARG A 347 14.03 2.89 -6.19
N LYS A 348 14.31 1.58 -6.13
CA LYS A 348 15.58 1.03 -6.65
C LYS A 348 15.71 1.16 -8.17
N ASN A 349 14.59 1.23 -8.89
CA ASN A 349 14.56 1.28 -10.36
C ASN A 349 14.46 2.70 -10.94
N PHE A 350 13.75 3.62 -10.28
CA PHE A 350 13.57 5.00 -10.78
C PHE A 350 14.15 6.10 -9.87
N LEU A 351 14.70 5.74 -8.70
CA LEU A 351 15.46 6.58 -7.75
C LEU A 351 14.72 7.77 -7.10
N PHE A 352 13.91 8.51 -7.83
CA PHE A 352 13.20 9.72 -7.39
C PHE A 352 11.87 9.93 -8.13
N VAL A 353 11.05 10.84 -7.62
CA VAL A 353 9.91 11.43 -8.35
C VAL A 353 10.28 12.81 -8.89
N GLY A 354 9.73 13.17 -10.05
CA GLY A 354 10.14 14.39 -10.76
C GLY A 354 9.67 15.69 -10.11
N ASN A 355 8.54 15.66 -9.41
CA ASN A 355 7.94 16.79 -8.70
C ASN A 355 6.88 16.26 -7.71
N GLU A 356 6.21 17.17 -7.01
CA GLU A 356 5.14 16.84 -6.06
C GLU A 356 3.99 16.05 -6.70
N ARG A 357 3.50 16.51 -7.86
CA ARG A 357 2.46 15.80 -8.64
C ARG A 357 2.83 14.35 -8.92
N GLY A 358 4.10 14.09 -9.27
CA GLY A 358 4.63 12.75 -9.47
C GLY A 358 4.66 11.90 -8.18
N GLY A 359 4.91 12.53 -7.04
CA GLY A 359 4.83 11.90 -5.72
C GLY A 359 3.41 11.51 -5.33
N GLU A 360 2.47 12.43 -5.51
CA GLU A 360 1.04 12.21 -5.25
C GLU A 360 0.45 11.12 -6.17
N ALA A 361 0.72 11.21 -7.48
CA ALA A 361 0.29 10.18 -8.42
C ALA A 361 0.88 8.81 -8.03
N ALA A 362 2.16 8.74 -7.65
CA ALA A 362 2.76 7.49 -7.18
C ALA A 362 2.04 6.93 -5.95
N ALA A 363 1.70 7.78 -4.97
CA ALA A 363 0.93 7.37 -3.80
C ALA A 363 -0.46 6.83 -4.19
N ILE A 364 -1.15 7.48 -5.12
CA ILE A 364 -2.47 7.04 -5.63
C ILE A 364 -2.38 5.67 -6.29
N TYR A 365 -1.46 5.48 -7.24
CA TYR A 365 -1.31 4.21 -7.94
C TYR A 365 -0.87 3.08 -7.01
N TYR A 366 0.11 3.31 -6.13
CA TYR A 366 0.52 2.29 -5.16
C TYR A 366 -0.64 1.92 -4.23
N SER A 367 -1.46 2.89 -3.81
CA SER A 367 -2.61 2.61 -2.92
C SER A 367 -3.58 1.63 -3.58
N LEU A 368 -3.96 1.91 -4.82
CA LEU A 368 -4.98 1.15 -5.53
C LEU A 368 -4.46 -0.22 -5.98
N ILE A 369 -3.25 -0.27 -6.53
CA ILE A 369 -2.62 -1.51 -7.00
C ILE A 369 -2.31 -2.44 -5.85
N GLU A 370 -1.78 -1.92 -4.74
CA GLU A 370 -1.41 -2.77 -3.60
C GLU A 370 -2.62 -3.21 -2.78
N THR A 371 -3.68 -2.40 -2.76
CA THR A 371 -4.99 -2.83 -2.24
C THR A 371 -5.57 -3.94 -3.12
N ALA A 372 -5.58 -3.79 -4.46
CA ALA A 372 -6.06 -4.83 -5.38
C ALA A 372 -5.33 -6.17 -5.18
N LYS A 373 -3.99 -6.14 -5.18
CA LYS A 373 -3.16 -7.33 -4.94
C LYS A 373 -3.46 -7.98 -3.59
N ALA A 374 -3.61 -7.19 -2.53
CA ALA A 374 -3.92 -7.70 -1.19
C ALA A 374 -5.30 -8.38 -1.10
N ASN A 375 -6.21 -8.05 -2.02
CA ASN A 375 -7.53 -8.65 -2.14
C ASN A 375 -7.60 -9.73 -3.24
N GLY A 376 -6.47 -10.19 -3.78
CA GLY A 376 -6.45 -11.20 -4.85
C GLY A 376 -7.04 -10.73 -6.18
N ILE A 377 -7.17 -9.41 -6.39
CA ILE A 377 -7.72 -8.82 -7.61
C ILE A 377 -6.56 -8.47 -8.55
N ALA A 378 -6.65 -8.90 -9.81
CA ALA A 378 -5.66 -8.60 -10.83
C ALA A 378 -5.65 -7.08 -11.15
N PRO A 379 -4.54 -6.35 -10.90
CA PRO A 379 -4.51 -4.89 -11.02
C PRO A 379 -4.87 -4.38 -12.42
N LYS A 380 -4.42 -5.08 -13.47
CA LYS A 380 -4.71 -4.71 -14.87
C LYS A 380 -6.21 -4.75 -15.18
N GLN A 381 -6.86 -5.89 -14.89
CA GLN A 381 -8.29 -6.06 -15.14
C GLN A 381 -9.14 -5.08 -14.33
N TRP A 382 -8.77 -4.86 -13.07
CA TRP A 382 -9.47 -3.89 -12.22
C TRP A 382 -9.32 -2.47 -12.74
N LEU A 383 -8.10 -2.05 -13.10
CA LEU A 383 -7.84 -0.69 -13.57
C LEU A 383 -8.52 -0.44 -14.93
N GLU A 384 -8.56 -1.42 -15.84
CA GLU A 384 -9.35 -1.35 -17.09
C GLU A 384 -10.83 -1.12 -16.81
N LYS A 385 -11.41 -1.88 -15.87
CA LYS A 385 -12.81 -1.70 -15.45
C LYS A 385 -13.02 -0.31 -14.85
N ALA A 386 -12.16 0.12 -13.93
CA ALA A 386 -12.28 1.40 -13.25
C ALA A 386 -12.23 2.57 -14.24
N LEU A 387 -11.23 2.60 -15.12
CA LEU A 387 -11.06 3.66 -16.12
C LEU A 387 -12.17 3.67 -17.17
N ARG A 388 -12.76 2.52 -17.49
CA ARG A 388 -13.93 2.45 -18.38
C ARG A 388 -15.21 3.00 -17.73
N GLU A 389 -15.41 2.77 -16.44
CA GLU A 389 -16.65 3.14 -15.76
C GLU A 389 -16.63 4.54 -15.13
N LEU A 390 -15.47 5.03 -14.68
CA LEU A 390 -15.33 6.34 -14.01
C LEU A 390 -15.83 7.52 -14.87
N PRO A 391 -15.47 7.65 -16.16
CA PRO A 391 -15.98 8.73 -17.01
C PRO A 391 -17.50 8.74 -17.18
N LYS A 392 -18.16 7.60 -16.97
CA LYS A 392 -19.61 7.47 -17.08
C LYS A 392 -20.35 7.93 -15.82
N ARG A 393 -19.66 8.09 -14.69
CA ARG A 393 -20.27 8.48 -13.42
C ARG A 393 -20.71 9.95 -13.45
N LYS A 394 -21.80 10.25 -12.73
CA LYS A 394 -22.35 11.61 -12.59
C LYS A 394 -21.72 12.38 -11.42
N GLY A 395 -21.04 11.68 -10.52
CA GLY A 395 -20.41 12.23 -9.32
C GLY A 395 -19.20 11.40 -8.91
N SER A 396 -18.48 11.91 -7.91
CA SER A 396 -17.25 11.36 -7.36
C SER A 396 -17.36 11.12 -5.85
N SER A 397 -18.58 11.00 -5.32
CA SER A 397 -18.79 10.70 -3.91
C SER A 397 -18.50 9.21 -3.63
N PHE A 398 -18.32 8.85 -2.36
CA PHE A 398 -18.16 7.46 -1.95
C PHE A 398 -19.26 6.55 -2.56
N ASN A 399 -20.52 6.97 -2.51
CA ASN A 399 -21.63 6.17 -3.03
C ASN A 399 -21.62 6.02 -4.56
N ASP A 400 -21.02 6.97 -5.28
CA ASP A 400 -20.95 6.94 -6.75
C ASP A 400 -19.89 5.95 -7.26
N VAL A 401 -18.87 5.66 -6.43
CA VAL A 401 -17.67 4.93 -6.87
C VAL A 401 -17.32 3.70 -6.03
N LYS A 402 -18.04 3.44 -4.93
CA LYS A 402 -17.76 2.31 -4.01
C LYS A 402 -17.73 0.94 -4.71
N ASP A 403 -18.54 0.75 -5.75
CA ASP A 403 -18.58 -0.50 -6.54
C ASP A 403 -17.33 -0.72 -7.42
N LEU A 404 -16.49 0.31 -7.55
CA LEU A 404 -15.22 0.27 -8.28
C LEU A 404 -14.01 0.09 -7.35
N LEU A 405 -14.20 -0.01 -6.03
CA LEU A 405 -13.08 -0.17 -5.10
C LEU A 405 -12.38 -1.53 -5.28
N PRO A 406 -11.04 -1.59 -5.18
CA PRO A 406 -10.27 -2.82 -5.37
C PRO A 406 -10.26 -3.72 -4.11
N ILE A 407 -11.42 -3.94 -3.49
CA ILE A 407 -11.56 -4.75 -2.27
C ILE A 407 -12.64 -5.82 -2.43
N GLN A 408 -12.44 -6.99 -1.80
CA GLN A 408 -13.41 -8.08 -1.80
C GLN A 408 -14.29 -8.01 -0.54
N GLY A 409 -15.61 -8.08 -0.69
CA GLY A 409 -16.57 -8.15 0.43
C GLY A 409 -17.86 -7.37 0.18
N ALA A 410 -18.98 -7.86 0.72
CA ALA A 410 -20.30 -7.23 0.60
C ALA A 410 -20.46 -5.98 1.48
N ASP A 411 -19.69 -5.89 2.57
CA ASP A 411 -19.82 -4.83 3.57
C ASP A 411 -18.73 -3.77 3.39
N LEU A 412 -18.98 -2.87 2.44
CA LEU A 412 -18.20 -1.64 2.26
C LEU A 412 -18.53 -0.56 3.30
N LEU A 413 -19.54 -0.81 4.14
CA LEU A 413 -20.01 0.03 5.24
C LEU A 413 -20.68 -0.81 6.33
#